data_AF-A0A2I0T2D8-F1
#
_entry.id   AF-A0A2I0T2D8-F1
#
_cell.length_a   1.000
_cell.length_b   1.000
_cell.length_c   1.000
_cell.angle_alpha   90.00
_cell.angle_beta   90.00
_cell.angle_gamma   90.00
#
_symmetry.space_group_name_H-M   'P 1'
#
loop_
_entity.id
_entity.type
_entity.pdbx_description
1 polymer ?
#
loop_
_entity_poly.entity_id
_entity_poly.type
_entity_poly.pdbx_seq_one_letter_code
_entity_poly.pdbx_strand_id
1 'polypeptide(L)'
;MIGKFLLEVAMKESSLVVAGEALDALFDVFADGKEAEKAAVQIKLLPALKEFQPVFKMRIRKEGKGQYSTDQLCVLDNVKMNLRRFIAYQETLGKTPT
;
A
#
# COMPACT_ATOMS: atom_id res chain seq x y z
N MET A 1 -16.08 4.23 4.60
CA MET A 1 -15.11 5.31 4.30
C MET A 1 -14.02 4.71 3.42
N ILE A 2 -13.77 5.30 2.25
CA ILE A 2 -13.05 4.70 1.12
C ILE A 2 -11.68 4.09 1.50
N GLY A 3 -10.91 4.69 2.41
CA GLY A 3 -9.60 4.17 2.83
C GLY A 3 -9.63 2.78 3.46
N LYS A 4 -10.65 2.45 4.27
CA LYS A 4 -10.80 1.07 4.80
C LYS A 4 -11.11 0.07 3.70
N PHE A 5 -11.95 0.46 2.73
CA PHE A 5 -12.29 -0.38 1.60
C PHE A 5 -11.06 -0.64 0.71
N LEU A 6 -10.30 0.41 0.37
CA LEU A 6 -9.07 0.26 -0.41
C LEU A 6 -8.04 -0.62 0.32
N LEU A 7 -7.90 -0.47 1.65
CA LEU A 7 -7.02 -1.31 2.45
C LEU A 7 -7.46 -2.78 2.45
N GLU A 8 -8.77 -3.04 2.55
CA GLU A 8 -9.30 -4.40 2.44
C GLU A 8 -9.05 -5.01 1.06
N VAL A 9 -9.26 -4.25 -0.02
CA VAL A 9 -8.98 -4.70 -1.40
C VAL A 9 -7.48 -5.00 -1.55
N ALA A 10 -6.60 -4.06 -1.16
CA ALA A 10 -5.15 -4.25 -1.23
C ALA A 10 -4.68 -5.53 -0.53
N MET A 11 -5.28 -5.87 0.61
CA MET A 11 -4.85 -7.01 1.43
C MET A 11 -5.49 -8.35 1.03
N LYS A 12 -6.74 -8.36 0.58
CA LYS A 12 -7.53 -9.58 0.36
C LYS A 12 -7.64 -9.98 -1.11
N GLU A 13 -7.39 -9.07 -2.04
CA GLU A 13 -7.60 -9.34 -3.46
C GLU A 13 -6.60 -10.36 -4.00
N SER A 14 -7.11 -11.29 -4.82
CA SER A 14 -6.37 -12.38 -5.45
C SER A 14 -5.48 -11.88 -6.60
N SER A 15 -5.97 -10.91 -7.39
CA SER A 15 -5.21 -10.27 -8.45
C SER A 15 -4.19 -9.29 -7.87
N LEU A 16 -2.89 -9.52 -8.15
CA LEU A 16 -1.84 -8.60 -7.73
C LEU A 16 -1.98 -7.23 -8.38
N VAL A 17 -2.48 -7.17 -9.61
CA VAL A 17 -2.69 -5.89 -10.32
C VAL A 17 -3.76 -5.07 -9.61
N VAL A 18 -4.88 -5.68 -9.22
CA VAL A 18 -5.95 -4.97 -8.50
C VAL A 18 -5.48 -4.58 -7.09
N ALA A 19 -4.75 -5.45 -6.40
CA ALA A 19 -4.14 -5.11 -5.11
C ALA A 19 -3.13 -3.96 -5.23
N GLY A 20 -2.35 -3.94 -6.32
CA GLY A 20 -1.38 -2.88 -6.62
C GLY A 20 -2.06 -1.54 -6.89
N GLU A 21 -3.12 -1.52 -7.70
CA GLU A 21 -3.90 -0.31 -7.97
C GLU A 21 -4.55 0.24 -6.70
N ALA A 22 -5.09 -0.64 -5.85
CA ALA A 22 -5.66 -0.23 -4.57
C ALA A 22 -4.60 0.39 -3.63
N LEU A 23 -3.36 -0.09 -3.68
CA LEU A 23 -2.24 0.50 -2.96
C LEU A 23 -1.85 1.87 -3.53
N ASP A 24 -1.74 2.03 -4.84
CA ASP A 24 -1.43 3.34 -5.45
C ASP A 24 -2.53 4.37 -5.15
N ALA A 25 -3.80 3.98 -5.26
CA ALA A 25 -4.92 4.83 -4.86
C ALA A 25 -4.89 5.19 -3.36
N LEU A 26 -4.46 4.26 -2.49
CA LEU A 26 -4.23 4.57 -1.08
C LEU A 26 -3.10 5.59 -0.91
N PHE A 27 -1.99 5.44 -1.64
CA PHE A 27 -0.88 6.38 -1.55
C PHE A 27 -1.33 7.77 -1.99
N ASP A 28 -2.07 7.89 -3.09
CA ASP A 28 -2.56 9.18 -3.59
C ASP A 28 -3.53 9.85 -2.60
N VAL A 29 -4.46 9.09 -2.01
CA VAL A 29 -5.43 9.62 -1.03
C VAL A 29 -4.76 10.04 0.27
N PHE A 30 -3.69 9.37 0.68
CA PHE A 30 -3.02 9.57 1.97
C PHE A 30 -1.62 10.21 1.86
N ALA A 31 -1.26 10.76 0.69
CA ALA A 31 0.05 11.35 0.42
C ALA A 31 0.26 12.71 1.08
N ASP A 32 -0.81 13.47 1.33
CA ASP A 32 -0.71 14.82 1.87
C ASP A 32 -2.02 15.27 2.54
N GLY A 33 -1.88 16.21 3.48
CA GLY A 33 -2.98 16.92 4.12
C GLY A 33 -3.35 16.38 5.51
N LYS A 34 -3.54 17.31 6.46
CA LYS A 34 -3.86 17.01 7.88
C LYS A 34 -5.07 16.08 8.07
N GLU A 35 -6.08 16.18 7.21
CA GLU A 35 -7.25 15.31 7.30
C GLU A 35 -6.95 13.87 6.86
N ALA A 36 -6.10 13.70 5.85
CA ALA A 36 -5.63 12.39 5.43
C ALA A 36 -4.76 11.75 6.52
N GLU A 37 -3.88 12.51 7.16
CA GLU A 37 -3.06 12.04 8.28
C GLU A 37 -3.92 11.55 9.45
N LYS A 38 -4.93 12.35 9.86
CA LYS A 38 -5.90 11.95 10.90
C LYS A 38 -6.64 10.67 10.52
N ALA A 39 -7.12 10.58 9.28
CA ALA A 39 -7.82 9.41 8.79
C ALA A 39 -6.92 8.17 8.75
N ALA A 40 -5.64 8.31 8.36
CA ALA A 40 -4.65 7.23 8.35
C ALA A 40 -4.44 6.64 9.76
N VAL A 41 -4.37 7.49 10.78
CA VAL A 41 -4.30 7.06 12.19
C VAL A 41 -5.58 6.34 12.61
N GLN A 42 -6.76 6.88 12.31
CA GLN A 42 -8.05 6.29 12.68
C GLN A 42 -8.27 4.90 12.09
N ILE A 43 -7.79 4.66 10.86
CA ILE A 43 -7.92 3.36 10.20
C ILE A 43 -6.75 2.41 10.49
N LYS A 44 -5.78 2.83 11.31
CA LYS A 44 -4.55 2.08 11.61
C LYS A 44 -3.76 1.69 10.36
N LEU A 45 -3.63 2.64 9.42
CA LEU A 45 -3.03 2.41 8.11
C LEU A 45 -1.57 1.93 8.22
N LEU A 46 -0.73 2.63 9.00
CA LEU A 46 0.70 2.30 9.11
C LEU A 46 0.96 0.88 9.65
N PRO A 47 0.37 0.42 10.77
CA PRO A 47 0.50 -0.96 11.21
C PRO A 47 0.08 -1.98 10.16
N ALA A 48 -1.06 -1.77 9.49
CA ALA A 48 -1.56 -2.68 8.47
C ALA A 48 -0.60 -2.78 7.26
N LEU A 49 -0.08 -1.64 6.79
CA LEU A 49 0.88 -1.62 5.67
C LEU A 49 2.20 -2.30 6.03
N LYS A 50 2.69 -2.17 7.28
CA LYS A 50 3.90 -2.86 7.76
C LYS A 50 3.74 -4.38 7.78
N GLU A 51 2.59 -4.87 8.26
CA GLU A 51 2.27 -6.29 8.24
C GLU A 51 2.12 -6.82 6.82
N PHE A 52 1.52 -6.01 5.93
CA PHE A 52 1.26 -6.42 4.55
C PHE A 52 2.51 -6.37 3.64
N GLN A 53 3.44 -5.45 3.87
CA GLN A 53 4.64 -5.29 3.04
C GLN A 53 5.41 -6.60 2.75
N PRO A 54 5.76 -7.45 3.75
CA PRO A 54 6.42 -8.73 3.48
C PRO A 54 5.53 -9.72 2.71
N VAL A 55 4.20 -9.68 2.93
CA VAL A 55 3.22 -10.52 2.22
C VAL A 55 3.17 -10.15 0.74
N PHE A 56 3.02 -8.86 0.42
CA PHE A 56 2.97 -8.37 -0.96
C PHE A 56 4.25 -8.72 -1.73
N LYS A 57 5.43 -8.52 -1.09
CA LYS A 57 6.72 -8.92 -1.66
C LYS A 57 6.77 -10.43 -1.95
N MET A 58 6.24 -11.26 -1.05
CA MET A 58 6.23 -12.72 -1.25
C MET A 58 5.31 -13.12 -2.40
N ARG A 59 4.13 -12.50 -2.50
CA ARG A 59 3.16 -12.78 -3.58
C ARG A 59 3.73 -12.43 -4.95
N ILE A 60 4.31 -11.23 -5.13
CA ILE A 60 4.99 -10.84 -6.39
C ILE A 60 6.06 -11.88 -6.77
N ARG A 61 6.86 -12.35 -5.80
CA ARG A 61 7.91 -13.35 -6.08
C ARG A 61 7.36 -14.72 -6.50
N LYS A 62 6.27 -15.18 -5.88
CA LYS A 62 5.69 -16.51 -6.10
C LYS A 62 4.79 -16.55 -7.33
N GLU A 63 3.90 -15.57 -7.46
CA GLU A 63 2.86 -15.49 -8.49
C GLU A 63 3.38 -14.77 -9.74
N GLY A 64 4.38 -13.89 -9.60
CA GLY A 64 4.91 -13.09 -10.71
C GLY A 64 5.52 -13.92 -11.85
N LYS A 65 6.04 -15.12 -11.55
CA LYS A 65 6.58 -16.01 -12.59
C LYS A 65 5.44 -16.79 -13.26
N GLY A 66 5.06 -16.35 -14.46
CA GLY A 66 4.17 -17.07 -15.35
C GLY A 66 2.71 -16.62 -15.36
N GLN A 67 2.28 -15.77 -14.42
CA GLN A 67 0.91 -15.24 -14.39
C GLN A 67 0.79 -13.79 -14.90
N TYR A 68 1.88 -13.03 -14.93
CA TYR A 68 1.86 -11.60 -15.25
C TYR A 68 2.86 -11.28 -16.36
N SER A 69 2.52 -10.27 -17.17
CA SER A 69 3.43 -9.75 -18.20
C SER A 69 4.59 -8.95 -17.58
N THR A 70 5.65 -8.72 -18.35
CA THR A 70 6.78 -7.87 -17.93
C THR A 70 6.33 -6.48 -17.52
N ASP A 71 5.37 -5.89 -18.23
CA ASP A 71 4.86 -4.54 -17.94
C ASP A 71 4.09 -4.52 -16.61
N GLN A 72 3.25 -5.52 -16.37
CA GLN A 72 2.54 -5.67 -15.09
C GLN A 72 3.51 -5.85 -13.92
N LEU A 73 4.57 -6.65 -14.10
CA LEU A 73 5.60 -6.83 -13.08
C LEU A 73 6.36 -5.53 -12.81
N CYS A 74 6.66 -4.73 -13.84
CA CYS A 74 7.29 -3.42 -13.69
C CYS A 74 6.43 -2.47 -12.85
N VAL A 75 5.12 -2.41 -13.12
CA VAL A 75 4.17 -1.62 -12.33
C VAL A 75 4.13 -2.13 -10.88
N LEU A 76 3.99 -3.43 -10.66
CA LEU A 76 3.96 -4.01 -9.31
C LEU A 76 5.26 -3.76 -8.53
N ASP A 77 6.41 -3.74 -9.20
CA ASP A 77 7.69 -3.40 -8.58
C ASP A 77 7.77 -1.93 -8.18
N ASN A 78 7.19 -1.03 -8.98
CA ASN A 78 7.03 0.39 -8.62
C ASN A 78 6.13 0.55 -7.40
N VAL A 79 4.95 -0.09 -7.38
CA VAL A 79 4.04 -0.08 -6.23
C VAL A 79 4.74 -0.61 -4.98
N LYS A 80 5.50 -1.71 -5.09
CA LYS A 80 6.29 -2.27 -3.98
C LYS A 80 7.32 -1.27 -3.45
N MET A 81 7.97 -0.51 -4.34
CA MET A 81 8.91 0.53 -3.95
C MET A 81 8.20 1.69 -3.24
N ASN A 82 7.05 2.13 -3.77
CA ASN A 82 6.23 3.19 -3.22
C ASN A 82 5.67 2.81 -1.85
N LEU A 83 5.22 1.56 -1.65
CA LEU A 83 4.79 1.05 -0.35
C LEU A 83 5.88 1.24 0.73
N ARG A 84 7.13 0.90 0.41
CA ARG A 84 8.25 1.11 1.34
C ARG A 84 8.46 2.59 1.67
N ARG A 85 8.41 3.46 0.67
CA ARG A 85 8.59 4.91 0.84
C ARG A 85 7.44 5.51 1.65
N PHE A 86 6.21 5.07 1.38
CA PHE A 86 5.01 5.54 2.05
C PHE A 86 4.97 5.13 3.52
N ILE A 87 5.39 3.91 3.85
CA ILE A 87 5.58 3.49 5.25
C ILE A 87 6.57 4.40 5.97
N ALA A 88 7.72 4.71 5.34
CA ALA A 88 8.71 5.60 5.93
C ALA A 88 8.16 7.03 6.11
N TYR A 89 7.40 7.54 5.15
CA TYR A 89 6.70 8.83 5.27
C TYR A 89 5.73 8.83 6.46
N GLN A 90 4.85 7.83 6.57
CA GLN A 90 3.92 7.70 7.69
C GLN A 90 4.63 7.60 9.06
N GLU A 91 5.81 6.98 9.13
CA GLU A 91 6.63 6.94 10.34
C GLU A 91 7.17 8.32 10.76
N THR A 92 7.34 9.27 9.82
CA THR A 92 7.74 10.64 10.15
C THR A 92 6.61 11.46 10.75
N LEU A 93 5.36 11.19 10.34
CA LEU A 93 4.17 11.87 10.87
C LEU A 93 3.90 11.55 12.34
N GLY A 94 4.17 10.30 12.75
CA GLY A 94 4.02 9.88 14.15
C GLY A 94 5.05 10.47 15.12
N LYS A 95 6.03 11.24 14.64
CA LYS A 95 7.09 11.87 15.44
C LYS A 95 6.87 13.37 15.68
N THR A 96 5.86 13.98 15.05
CA THR A 96 5.56 15.40 15.26
C THR A 96 4.73 15.54 16.54
N PRO A 97 5.18 16.30 17.56
CA PRO A 97 4.36 16.55 18.74
C PRO A 97 3.14 17.36 18.32
N THR A 98 1.95 16.84 18.58
CA THR A 98 0.68 17.58 18.52
C THR A 98 0.65 18.72 19.51
#